data_AF-A0A6S6U6Z8-F1
#
_entry.id   AF-A0A6S6U6Z8-F1
#
_cell.length_a   1.000
_cell.length_b   1.000
_cell.length_c   1.000
_cell.angle_alpha   90.00
_cell.angle_beta   90.00
_cell.angle_gamma   90.00
#
_symmetry.space_group_name_H-M   'P 1'
#
loop_
_entity.id
_entity.type
_entity.pdbx_description
1 polymer ?
#
loop_
_entity_poly.entity_id
_entity_poly.type
_entity_poly.pdbx_seq_one_letter_code
_entity_poly.pdbx_strand_id
1 'polypeptide(L)'
;MRKSGWNPTRRNKNIGIKKQGFSQNNKFVIPDRYENGEWVSFNENLIDPVIVPLNINGYELILIIEPVYESYIYSCTPQDIIKIMNLFPVQHFEETDLKILIMRQPKSKDEIVSPVWGRFSYYQSFGQYAGTAITLEAMKVGLALKWGKKLSVFSMKELEMLRNDGHQVEAFKRYFLIQTTPESIRNTQLFRTIPHEMGHAYDYYLNSMKPSMEAWDRDDDAEGEYISEAFHSKPQLDKEEAANRYAKEFYEKYSISGELPFGQIYDESSIRDMGL
;
A
#
# COMPACT_ATOMS: atom_id res chain seq x y z
N MET A 1 18.61 -50.45 -19.76
CA MET A 1 17.64 -49.82 -18.82
C MET A 1 17.90 -48.31 -18.77
N ARG A 2 16.84 -47.53 -18.53
CA ARG A 2 16.61 -46.14 -19.00
C ARG A 2 17.67 -45.10 -18.60
N LYS A 3 18.12 -44.29 -19.57
CA LYS A 3 18.92 -43.07 -19.35
C LYS A 3 18.08 -42.02 -18.58
N SER A 4 18.53 -41.65 -17.39
CA SER A 4 17.95 -40.63 -16.48
C SER A 4 18.29 -39.18 -16.89
N GLY A 5 18.05 -38.82 -18.15
CA GLY A 5 18.45 -37.50 -18.69
C GLY A 5 17.31 -36.62 -19.22
N TRP A 6 16.08 -37.11 -19.29
CA TRP A 6 15.01 -36.38 -19.96
C TRP A 6 14.12 -35.63 -18.96
N ASN A 7 14.54 -34.42 -18.61
CA ASN A 7 13.69 -33.44 -17.93
C ASN A 7 13.25 -32.36 -18.95
N PRO A 8 12.03 -32.45 -19.52
CA PRO A 8 11.54 -31.50 -20.52
C PRO A 8 11.45 -30.06 -20.00
N THR A 9 11.43 -29.86 -18.68
CA THR A 9 11.40 -28.53 -18.03
C THR A 9 12.71 -27.76 -18.21
N ARG A 10 13.88 -28.44 -18.31
CA ARG A 10 15.19 -27.75 -18.48
C ARG A 10 15.46 -27.25 -19.92
N ARG A 11 14.66 -27.68 -20.90
CA ARG A 11 14.82 -27.31 -22.33
C ARG A 11 13.74 -26.38 -22.86
N ASN A 12 12.91 -25.79 -21.99
CA ASN A 12 12.00 -24.76 -22.44
C ASN A 12 12.81 -23.51 -22.81
N LYS A 13 12.91 -23.20 -24.12
CA LYS A 13 13.63 -22.03 -24.65
C LYS A 13 13.05 -20.70 -24.18
N ASN A 14 11.88 -20.73 -23.54
CA ASN A 14 11.24 -19.57 -22.96
C ASN A 14 11.62 -19.35 -21.48
N ILE A 15 12.47 -20.19 -20.87
CA ILE A 15 12.92 -20.00 -19.48
C ILE A 15 13.64 -18.65 -19.35
N GLY A 16 13.13 -17.79 -18.47
CA GLY A 16 13.71 -16.46 -18.21
C GLY A 16 13.28 -15.35 -19.17
N ILE A 17 12.35 -15.60 -20.10
CA ILE A 17 11.79 -14.55 -20.98
C ILE A 17 10.29 -14.39 -20.79
N LYS A 18 9.78 -13.21 -21.17
CA LYS A 18 8.37 -12.78 -21.02
C LYS A 18 7.33 -13.78 -21.56
N LYS A 19 7.73 -14.67 -22.48
CA LYS A 19 6.90 -15.74 -23.08
C LYS A 19 6.70 -16.97 -22.19
N GLN A 20 7.42 -17.12 -21.07
CA GLN A 20 7.33 -18.32 -20.24
C GLN A 20 5.94 -18.52 -19.63
N GLY A 21 5.24 -17.42 -19.32
CA GLY A 21 4.04 -17.46 -18.50
C GLY A 21 4.30 -17.99 -17.09
N PHE A 22 3.39 -17.71 -16.17
CA PHE A 22 3.45 -18.23 -14.81
C PHE A 22 2.94 -19.68 -14.80
N SER A 23 3.68 -20.62 -14.21
CA SER A 23 3.27 -22.02 -14.05
C SER A 23 3.34 -22.44 -12.59
N GLN A 24 2.61 -23.50 -12.21
CA GLN A 24 2.54 -24.01 -10.83
C GLN A 24 3.92 -24.35 -10.22
N ASN A 25 4.96 -24.56 -11.05
CA ASN A 25 6.31 -24.92 -10.61
C ASN A 25 7.31 -23.76 -10.58
N ASN A 26 6.91 -22.55 -10.99
CA ASN A 26 7.69 -21.31 -10.84
C ASN A 26 6.83 -20.32 -10.04
N LYS A 27 6.69 -20.56 -8.74
CA LYS A 27 6.11 -19.57 -7.83
C LYS A 27 7.14 -18.43 -7.70
N PHE A 28 6.99 -17.40 -8.54
CA PHE A 28 7.77 -16.16 -8.42
C PHE A 28 7.24 -15.41 -7.19
N VAL A 29 7.73 -15.81 -6.02
CA VAL A 29 7.37 -15.27 -4.72
C VAL A 29 8.42 -14.24 -4.33
N ILE A 30 7.99 -13.15 -3.70
CA ILE A 30 8.87 -12.19 -3.07
C ILE A 30 9.36 -12.85 -1.78
N PRO A 31 10.67 -13.15 -1.64
CA PRO A 31 11.16 -13.83 -0.44
C PRO A 31 11.26 -12.84 0.71
N ASP A 32 10.69 -13.21 1.85
CA ASP A 32 11.06 -12.60 3.13
C ASP A 32 12.48 -13.01 3.48
N ARG A 33 13.25 -12.09 4.07
CA ARG A 33 14.62 -12.35 4.47
C ARG A 33 14.71 -12.36 5.97
N TYR A 34 15.58 -13.21 6.50
CA TYR A 34 15.97 -13.16 7.90
C TYR A 34 17.40 -12.59 7.94
N GLU A 35 17.55 -11.36 8.42
CA GLU A 35 18.83 -10.65 8.49
C GLU A 35 19.01 -10.15 9.93
N ASN A 36 20.22 -10.33 10.49
CA ASN A 36 20.59 -9.88 11.84
C ASN A 36 19.68 -10.31 13.01
N GLY A 37 18.95 -11.42 12.86
CA GLY A 37 18.05 -11.93 13.92
C GLY A 37 16.60 -11.47 13.78
N GLU A 38 16.28 -10.69 12.74
CA GLU A 38 14.94 -10.17 12.48
C GLU A 38 14.44 -10.57 11.09
N TRP A 39 13.12 -10.73 10.96
CA TRP A 39 12.48 -10.87 9.65
C TRP A 39 12.41 -9.50 9.01
N VAL A 40 13.13 -9.31 7.91
CA VAL A 40 13.12 -8.10 7.10
C VAL A 40 12.19 -8.33 5.92
N SER A 41 11.06 -7.62 5.92
CA SER A 41 10.14 -7.64 4.79
C SER A 41 10.83 -7.03 3.58
N PHE A 42 10.61 -7.60 2.39
CA PHE A 42 11.24 -7.09 1.16
C PHE A 42 10.97 -5.59 0.88
N ASN A 43 9.87 -5.07 1.44
CA ASN A 43 9.44 -3.69 1.29
C ASN A 43 10.13 -2.71 2.27
N GLU A 44 10.81 -3.20 3.30
CA GLU A 44 11.54 -2.40 4.31
C GLU A 44 12.91 -1.92 3.82
N ASN A 45 13.45 -2.57 2.79
CA ASN A 45 14.74 -2.22 2.19
C ASN A 45 14.60 -1.01 1.27
N LEU A 46 14.54 0.19 1.85
CA LEU A 46 14.57 1.49 1.15
C LEU A 46 16.00 1.89 0.80
N ILE A 47 16.21 2.54 -0.33
CA ILE A 47 17.52 2.99 -0.82
C ILE A 47 17.63 4.50 -0.64
N ASP A 48 18.59 4.96 0.17
CA ASP A 48 18.89 6.38 0.41
C ASP A 48 17.66 7.27 0.75
N PRO A 49 16.76 6.85 1.68
CA PRO A 49 15.56 7.61 1.97
C PRO A 49 15.84 8.89 2.77
N VAL A 50 15.01 9.91 2.55
CA VAL A 50 14.91 11.12 3.38
C VAL A 50 13.85 10.90 4.46
N ILE A 51 14.15 11.31 5.68
CA ILE A 51 13.27 11.15 6.84
C ILE A 51 12.78 12.53 7.26
N VAL A 52 11.47 12.71 7.32
CA VAL A 52 10.79 13.96 7.63
C VAL A 52 9.86 13.75 8.84
N PRO A 53 10.20 14.27 10.02
CA PRO A 53 9.30 14.28 11.17
C PRO A 53 8.08 15.16 10.87
N LEU A 54 6.89 14.64 11.13
CA LEU A 54 5.61 15.33 10.95
C LEU A 54 4.87 15.42 12.28
N ASN A 55 4.15 16.53 12.46
CA ASN A 55 3.16 16.69 13.52
C ASN A 55 1.77 16.73 12.89
N ILE A 56 0.94 15.72 13.18
CA ILE A 56 -0.43 15.61 12.68
C ILE A 56 -1.37 15.73 13.87
N ASN A 57 -2.07 16.87 14.00
CA ASN A 57 -2.96 17.15 15.13
C ASN A 57 -2.33 16.88 16.53
N GLY A 58 -1.03 17.15 16.70
CA GLY A 58 -0.30 16.88 17.95
C GLY A 58 0.31 15.49 18.06
N TYR A 59 -0.01 14.57 17.15
CA TYR A 59 0.59 13.23 17.07
C TYR A 59 1.87 13.27 16.23
N GLU A 60 2.92 12.62 16.72
CA GLU A 60 4.21 12.51 16.02
C GLU A 60 4.17 11.34 15.03
N LEU A 61 4.29 11.65 13.75
CA LEU A 61 4.36 10.68 12.67
C LEU A 61 5.64 10.93 11.89
N ILE A 62 6.25 9.88 11.34
CA ILE A 62 7.41 10.04 10.47
C ILE A 62 7.09 9.72 9.02
N LEU A 63 7.48 10.63 8.13
CA LEU A 63 7.40 10.43 6.70
C LEU A 63 8.77 10.04 6.17
N ILE A 64 8.85 8.88 5.53
CA ILE A 64 10.07 8.37 4.91
C ILE A 64 9.87 8.41 3.40
N ILE A 65 10.78 9.06 2.67
CA ILE A 65 10.67 9.28 1.23
C ILE A 65 11.88 8.68 0.54
N GLU A 66 11.66 7.60 -0.21
CA GLU A 66 12.67 6.98 -1.05
C GLU A 66 12.82 7.73 -2.39
N PRO A 67 14.04 8.03 -2.86
CA PRO A 67 14.26 8.52 -4.21
C PRO A 67 13.66 7.58 -5.27
N VAL A 68 13.06 8.16 -6.31
CA VAL A 68 12.42 7.41 -7.38
C VAL A 68 13.34 7.23 -8.58
N TYR A 69 13.14 6.15 -9.34
CA TYR A 69 13.84 5.96 -10.61
C TYR A 69 13.38 6.94 -11.68
N GLU A 70 14.19 7.08 -12.73
CA GLU A 70 13.81 7.84 -13.92
C GLU A 70 12.45 7.33 -14.47
N SER A 71 11.55 8.25 -14.79
CA SER A 71 10.16 8.00 -15.21
C SER A 71 9.17 7.58 -14.12
N TYR A 72 9.56 7.55 -12.85
CA TYR A 72 8.62 7.39 -11.73
C TYR A 72 8.40 8.74 -11.05
N ILE A 73 7.21 8.89 -10.46
CA ILE A 73 6.85 10.06 -9.67
C ILE A 73 6.13 9.63 -8.40
N TYR A 74 6.27 10.45 -7.35
CA TYR A 74 5.23 10.58 -6.36
C TYR A 74 4.21 11.60 -6.88
N SER A 75 2.94 11.19 -6.90
CA SER A 75 1.85 12.04 -7.40
C SER A 75 1.37 13.06 -6.36
N CYS A 76 1.59 12.76 -5.08
CA CYS A 76 1.29 13.62 -3.94
C CYS A 76 2.57 14.25 -3.38
N THR A 77 2.44 15.46 -2.84
CA THR A 77 3.50 16.12 -2.09
C THR A 77 3.44 15.74 -0.60
N PRO A 78 4.52 15.93 0.18
CA PRO A 78 4.46 15.81 1.64
C PRO A 78 3.35 16.67 2.26
N GLN A 79 3.08 17.84 1.68
CA GLN A 79 2.04 18.75 2.16
C GLN A 79 0.63 18.23 1.88
N ASP A 80 0.43 17.57 0.73
CA ASP A 80 -0.82 16.85 0.46
C ASP A 80 -1.06 15.75 1.52
N ILE A 81 -0.01 15.01 1.86
CA ILE A 81 -0.05 13.96 2.88
C ILE A 81 -0.38 14.58 4.24
N ILE A 82 0.29 15.66 4.66
CA ILE A 82 -0.04 16.36 5.90
C ILE A 82 -1.50 16.78 5.92
N LYS A 83 -2.02 17.35 4.83
CA LYS A 83 -3.43 17.78 4.78
C LYS A 83 -4.39 16.61 4.94
N ILE A 84 -4.23 15.52 4.17
CA ILE A 84 -5.14 14.37 4.28
C ILE A 84 -5.03 13.70 5.65
N MET A 85 -3.82 13.60 6.21
CA MET A 85 -3.61 12.98 7.51
C MET A 85 -4.26 13.79 8.64
N ASN A 86 -4.23 15.12 8.57
CA ASN A 86 -4.92 15.98 9.56
C ASN A 86 -6.45 15.87 9.55
N LEU A 87 -7.06 15.24 8.53
CA LEU A 87 -8.49 14.95 8.53
C LEU A 87 -8.82 13.71 9.36
N PHE A 88 -7.88 12.82 9.66
CA PHE A 88 -8.19 11.68 10.55
C PHE A 88 -8.29 12.15 12.01
N PRO A 89 -9.21 11.55 12.80
CA PRO A 89 -9.21 11.75 14.24
C PRO A 89 -7.87 11.34 14.85
N VAL A 90 -7.33 12.15 15.76
CA VAL A 90 -6.05 11.86 16.43
C VAL A 90 -6.07 10.49 17.13
N GLN A 91 -7.22 10.11 17.67
CA GLN A 91 -7.44 8.83 18.35
C GLN A 91 -7.11 7.64 17.45
N HIS A 92 -7.37 7.74 16.13
CA HIS A 92 -7.09 6.62 15.23
C HIS A 92 -5.58 6.37 15.11
N PHE A 93 -4.75 7.41 15.18
CA PHE A 93 -3.30 7.25 15.18
C PHE A 93 -2.81 6.59 16.47
N GLU A 94 -3.34 7.05 17.61
CA GLU A 94 -3.01 6.51 18.94
C GLU A 94 -3.42 5.04 19.08
N GLU A 95 -4.63 4.70 18.64
CA GLU A 95 -5.18 3.35 18.74
C GLU A 95 -4.52 2.35 17.79
N THR A 96 -4.17 2.78 16.58
CA THR A 96 -3.55 1.89 15.58
C THR A 96 -2.03 1.81 15.66
N ASP A 97 -1.43 2.61 16.54
CA ASP A 97 0.02 2.83 16.61
C ASP A 97 0.64 3.21 15.25
N LEU A 98 -0.09 3.96 14.42
CA LEU A 98 0.37 4.40 13.10
C LEU A 98 1.46 5.46 13.24
N LYS A 99 2.71 5.02 13.22
CA LYS A 99 3.89 5.87 13.40
C LYS A 99 4.60 6.25 12.11
N ILE A 100 4.44 5.45 11.05
CA ILE A 100 5.27 5.54 9.85
C ILE A 100 4.41 5.69 8.60
N LEU A 101 4.72 6.68 7.79
CA LEU A 101 4.24 6.78 6.41
C LEU A 101 5.44 6.72 5.46
N ILE A 102 5.37 5.87 4.45
CA ILE A 102 6.45 5.66 3.50
C ILE A 102 5.99 6.03 2.10
N MET A 103 6.74 6.88 1.43
CA MET A 103 6.68 7.08 -0.01
C MET A 103 7.83 6.25 -0.59
N ARG A 104 7.49 5.15 -1.27
CA ARG A 104 8.43 4.10 -1.68
C ARG A 104 8.55 4.00 -3.20
N GLN A 105 9.75 3.73 -3.71
CA GLN A 105 9.94 3.31 -5.09
C GLN A 105 9.64 1.80 -5.21
N PRO A 106 8.60 1.38 -5.96
CA PRO A 106 8.30 -0.03 -6.11
C PRO A 106 9.46 -0.77 -6.77
N LYS A 107 9.72 -1.97 -6.28
CA LYS A 107 10.73 -2.86 -6.86
C LYS A 107 10.14 -3.60 -8.04
N SER A 108 10.94 -3.91 -9.06
CA SER A 108 10.45 -4.53 -10.30
C SER A 108 9.73 -5.86 -10.10
N LYS A 109 10.03 -6.59 -9.02
CA LYS A 109 9.29 -7.82 -8.67
C LYS A 109 7.86 -7.51 -8.22
N ASP A 110 7.67 -6.48 -7.41
CA ASP A 110 6.37 -6.08 -6.88
C ASP A 110 5.47 -5.61 -8.02
N GLU A 111 6.00 -4.83 -8.96
CA GLU A 111 5.26 -4.37 -10.14
C GLU A 111 4.75 -5.52 -11.02
N ILE A 112 5.50 -6.62 -11.08
CA ILE A 112 5.13 -7.79 -11.89
C ILE A 112 4.10 -8.66 -11.17
N VAL A 113 4.24 -8.82 -9.85
CA VAL A 113 3.48 -9.80 -9.06
C VAL A 113 2.22 -9.19 -8.44
N SER A 114 2.33 -7.99 -7.87
CA SER A 114 1.27 -7.35 -7.09
C SER A 114 1.45 -5.82 -7.13
N PRO A 115 1.20 -5.17 -8.29
CA PRO A 115 1.20 -3.71 -8.36
C PRO A 115 0.03 -3.16 -7.54
N VAL A 116 0.31 -2.19 -6.67
CA VAL A 116 -0.67 -1.53 -5.80
C VAL A 116 -0.39 -0.03 -5.74
N TRP A 117 -1.38 0.73 -5.29
CA TRP A 117 -1.25 2.18 -5.04
C TRP A 117 -0.61 2.48 -3.68
N GLY A 118 -0.80 1.58 -2.72
CA GLY A 118 -0.28 1.64 -1.37
C GLY A 118 -0.51 0.34 -0.60
N ARG A 119 -0.03 0.28 0.64
CA ARG A 119 -0.07 -0.90 1.53
C ARG A 119 -0.14 -0.50 2.99
N PHE A 120 -0.97 -1.17 3.74
CA PHE A 120 -0.89 -1.27 5.19
C PHE A 120 0.12 -2.34 5.61
N SER A 121 0.87 -2.08 6.69
CA SER A 121 1.73 -3.04 7.37
C SER A 121 1.52 -2.91 8.87
N TYR A 122 1.12 -3.99 9.53
CA TYR A 122 0.81 -4.00 10.98
C TYR A 122 2.04 -3.75 11.86
N TYR A 123 3.23 -4.00 11.33
CA TYR A 123 4.48 -3.67 11.98
C TYR A 123 5.56 -3.49 10.92
N GLN A 124 6.34 -2.43 11.05
CA GLN A 124 7.51 -2.18 10.23
C GLN A 124 8.59 -1.53 11.09
N SER A 125 9.84 -1.95 10.89
CA SER A 125 11.00 -1.37 11.56
C SER A 125 11.92 -0.72 10.53
N PHE A 126 12.32 0.52 10.79
CA PHE A 126 13.26 1.29 9.98
C PHE A 126 14.22 2.06 10.88
N GLY A 127 15.41 1.50 11.07
CA GLY A 127 16.43 2.09 11.95
C GLY A 127 15.93 2.17 13.40
N GLN A 128 15.72 3.38 13.90
CA GLN A 128 15.20 3.63 15.25
C GLN A 128 13.66 3.76 15.32
N TYR A 129 12.98 3.74 14.18
CA TYR A 129 11.53 3.90 14.09
C TYR A 129 10.89 2.53 13.92
N ALA A 130 9.86 2.24 14.70
CA ALA A 130 9.10 1.01 14.56
C ALA A 130 7.63 1.24 14.92
N GLY A 131 6.73 0.56 14.22
CA GLY A 131 5.30 0.59 14.47
C GLY A 131 4.48 0.25 13.23
N THR A 132 3.18 0.49 13.30
CA THR A 132 2.29 0.36 12.15
C THR A 132 2.69 1.35 11.06
N ALA A 133 2.62 0.91 9.81
CA ALA A 133 3.04 1.70 8.66
C ALA A 133 2.01 1.70 7.52
N ILE A 134 1.93 2.84 6.82
CA ILE A 134 1.26 2.97 5.52
C ILE A 134 2.31 3.32 4.47
N THR A 135 2.38 2.52 3.41
CA THR A 135 3.26 2.76 2.26
C THR A 135 2.44 3.25 1.07
N LEU A 136 2.93 4.25 0.35
CA LEU A 136 2.45 4.70 -0.95
C LEU A 136 3.54 4.45 -2.00
N GLU A 137 3.17 3.81 -3.09
CA GLU A 137 4.13 3.44 -4.14
C GLU A 137 4.27 4.58 -5.16
N ALA A 138 5.51 4.87 -5.56
CA ALA A 138 5.77 5.73 -6.71
C ALA A 138 5.21 5.09 -7.98
N MET A 139 4.68 5.90 -8.88
CA MET A 139 4.03 5.41 -10.09
C MET A 139 4.81 5.82 -11.33
N LYS A 140 4.89 4.89 -12.28
CA LYS A 140 5.51 5.15 -13.57
C LYS A 140 4.63 6.10 -14.39
N VAL A 141 5.21 7.21 -14.83
CA VAL A 141 4.54 8.22 -15.65
C VAL A 141 4.14 7.63 -17.00
N GLY A 142 2.91 7.92 -17.44
CA GLY A 142 2.38 7.48 -18.73
C GLY A 142 2.10 5.98 -18.82
N LEU A 143 2.10 5.26 -17.69
CA LEU A 143 1.72 3.86 -17.66
C LEU A 143 0.22 3.72 -17.92
N ALA A 144 -0.13 2.91 -18.92
CA ALA A 144 -1.50 2.48 -19.13
C ALA A 144 -1.71 1.08 -18.53
N LEU A 145 -2.64 0.96 -17.60
CA LEU A 145 -3.00 -0.33 -17.01
C LEU A 145 -3.93 -1.06 -17.97
N LYS A 146 -3.68 -2.36 -18.16
CA LYS A 146 -4.44 -3.19 -19.10
C LYS A 146 -5.18 -4.29 -18.35
N TRP A 147 -6.49 -4.16 -18.26
CA TRP A 147 -7.34 -5.10 -17.54
C TRP A 147 -8.16 -5.94 -18.49
N GLY A 148 -8.25 -7.26 -18.28
CA GLY A 148 -9.08 -8.12 -19.13
C GLY A 148 -10.56 -7.76 -19.04
N LYS A 149 -11.35 -8.00 -20.10
CA LYS A 149 -12.81 -7.72 -20.07
C LYS A 149 -13.61 -8.63 -19.12
N LYS A 150 -13.05 -9.78 -18.72
CA LYS A 150 -13.69 -10.69 -17.77
C LYS A 150 -13.35 -10.23 -16.35
N LEU A 151 -14.03 -9.18 -15.91
CA LEU A 151 -13.89 -8.62 -14.56
C LEU A 151 -14.89 -9.29 -13.62
N SER A 152 -14.48 -9.48 -12.37
CA SER A 152 -15.41 -9.81 -11.29
C SER A 152 -16.30 -8.60 -10.98
N VAL A 153 -17.35 -8.79 -10.17
CA VAL A 153 -18.17 -7.67 -9.70
C VAL A 153 -17.32 -6.65 -8.93
N PHE A 154 -16.36 -7.10 -8.12
CA PHE A 154 -15.41 -6.25 -7.42
C PHE A 154 -14.53 -5.45 -8.38
N SER A 155 -13.93 -6.12 -9.38
CA SER A 155 -13.08 -5.44 -10.36
C SER A 155 -13.87 -4.48 -11.27
N MET A 156 -15.16 -4.72 -11.49
CA MET A 156 -16.03 -3.77 -12.20
C MET A 156 -16.27 -2.50 -11.36
N LYS A 157 -16.57 -2.65 -10.06
CA LYS A 157 -16.69 -1.51 -9.15
C LYS A 157 -15.39 -0.71 -9.07
N GLU A 158 -14.25 -1.40 -8.94
CA GLU A 158 -12.94 -0.76 -8.93
C GLU A 158 -12.67 0.02 -10.23
N LEU A 159 -13.08 -0.52 -11.38
CA LEU A 159 -12.95 0.19 -12.66
C LEU A 159 -13.78 1.49 -12.68
N GLU A 160 -14.97 1.48 -12.09
CA GLU A 160 -15.80 2.68 -11.93
C GLU A 160 -15.19 3.68 -10.94
N MET A 161 -14.62 3.19 -9.83
CA MET A 161 -13.91 4.04 -8.87
C MET A 161 -12.69 4.71 -9.51
N LEU A 162 -11.90 3.99 -10.31
CA LEU A 162 -10.79 4.59 -11.06
C LEU A 162 -11.28 5.67 -12.04
N ARG A 163 -12.44 5.50 -12.69
CA ARG A 163 -13.00 6.60 -13.50
C ARG A 163 -13.33 7.82 -12.64
N ASN A 164 -13.91 7.61 -11.46
CA ASN A 164 -14.27 8.69 -10.55
C ASN A 164 -13.03 9.41 -9.98
N ASP A 165 -11.92 8.70 -9.80
CA ASP A 165 -10.62 9.28 -9.41
C ASP A 165 -10.00 10.11 -10.55
N GLY A 166 -10.55 10.05 -11.78
CA GLY A 166 -10.12 10.82 -12.94
C GLY A 166 -9.31 10.03 -13.97
N HIS A 167 -9.17 8.70 -13.82
CA HIS A 167 -8.48 7.88 -14.82
C HIS A 167 -9.29 7.76 -16.11
N GLN A 168 -8.64 7.87 -17.26
CA GLN A 168 -9.32 7.69 -18.55
C GLN A 168 -9.41 6.19 -18.87
N VAL A 169 -10.63 5.66 -18.87
CA VAL A 169 -10.88 4.23 -19.09
C VAL A 169 -11.52 3.99 -20.45
N GLU A 170 -10.75 3.43 -21.38
CA GLU A 170 -11.20 3.07 -22.71
C GLU A 170 -11.49 1.56 -22.82
N ALA A 171 -12.61 1.20 -23.43
CA ALA A 171 -12.97 -0.19 -23.64
C ALA A 171 -12.54 -0.68 -25.04
N PHE A 172 -11.64 -1.67 -25.08
CA PHE A 172 -11.27 -2.38 -26.29
C PHE A 172 -11.96 -3.74 -26.38
N LYS A 173 -11.85 -4.41 -27.53
CA LYS A 173 -12.50 -5.72 -27.79
C LYS A 173 -12.21 -6.77 -26.70
N ARG A 174 -11.01 -6.79 -26.12
CA ARG A 174 -10.56 -7.84 -25.17
C ARG A 174 -10.16 -7.32 -23.79
N TYR A 175 -10.03 -6.01 -23.62
CA TYR A 175 -9.49 -5.41 -22.41
C TYR A 175 -10.03 -3.99 -22.21
N PHE A 176 -9.92 -3.48 -20.99
CA PHE A 176 -9.96 -2.06 -20.69
C PHE A 176 -8.53 -1.52 -20.65
N LEU A 177 -8.34 -0.34 -21.22
CA LEU A 177 -7.11 0.44 -21.10
C LEU A 177 -7.40 1.59 -20.15
N ILE A 178 -6.63 1.68 -19.07
CA ILE A 178 -6.77 2.70 -18.04
C ILE A 178 -5.55 3.59 -18.16
N GLN A 179 -5.70 4.79 -18.70
CA GLN A 179 -4.63 5.77 -18.77
C GLN A 179 -4.56 6.52 -17.44
N THR A 180 -3.35 6.60 -16.91
CA THR A 180 -3.06 7.27 -15.65
C THR A 180 -2.43 8.64 -15.93
N THR A 181 -2.84 9.65 -15.18
CA THR A 181 -2.20 10.97 -15.14
C THR A 181 -1.66 11.20 -13.72
N PRO A 182 -0.70 12.12 -13.53
CA PRO A 182 -0.25 12.48 -12.18
C PRO A 182 -1.42 12.85 -11.25
N GLU A 183 -2.40 13.60 -11.77
CA GLU A 183 -3.60 13.99 -11.03
C GLU A 183 -4.50 12.80 -10.66
N SER A 184 -4.78 11.88 -11.60
CA SER A 184 -5.65 10.74 -11.30
C SER A 184 -4.99 9.75 -10.32
N ILE A 185 -3.67 9.59 -10.42
CA ILE A 185 -2.88 8.82 -9.46
C ILE A 185 -2.96 9.48 -8.08
N ARG A 186 -2.77 10.81 -8.01
CA ARG A 186 -2.85 11.57 -6.76
C ARG A 186 -4.20 11.39 -6.08
N ASN A 187 -5.28 11.50 -6.85
CA ASN A 187 -6.63 11.33 -6.32
C ASN A 187 -6.84 9.90 -5.77
N THR A 188 -6.43 8.88 -6.51
CA THR A 188 -6.50 7.49 -6.03
C THR A 188 -5.69 7.30 -4.75
N GLN A 189 -4.44 7.79 -4.70
CA GLN A 189 -3.57 7.60 -3.54
C GLN A 189 -4.10 8.36 -2.31
N LEU A 190 -4.44 9.65 -2.45
CA LEU A 190 -4.81 10.48 -1.31
C LEU A 190 -6.23 10.21 -0.81
N PHE A 191 -7.20 10.12 -1.72
CA PHE A 191 -8.61 10.16 -1.33
C PHE A 191 -9.23 8.78 -1.16
N ARG A 192 -8.50 7.74 -1.61
CA ARG A 192 -8.98 6.37 -1.54
C ARG A 192 -7.99 5.44 -0.85
N THR A 193 -6.74 5.39 -1.33
CA THR A 193 -5.73 4.47 -0.77
C THR A 193 -5.38 4.81 0.67
N ILE A 194 -4.97 6.04 0.99
CA ILE A 194 -4.62 6.39 2.38
C ILE A 194 -5.77 6.09 3.36
N PRO A 195 -7.04 6.52 3.11
CA PRO A 195 -8.16 6.15 3.96
C PRO A 195 -8.41 4.63 4.02
N HIS A 196 -8.20 3.91 2.92
CA HIS A 196 -8.34 2.46 2.87
C HIS A 196 -7.28 1.75 3.74
N GLU A 197 -6.01 2.13 3.62
CA GLU A 197 -4.94 1.57 4.46
C GLU A 197 -5.11 1.92 5.93
N MET A 198 -5.59 3.14 6.25
CA MET A 198 -6.00 3.50 7.62
C MET A 198 -7.18 2.64 8.09
N GLY A 199 -8.12 2.32 7.19
CA GLY A 199 -9.22 1.39 7.47
C GLY A 199 -8.73 -0.02 7.82
N HIS A 200 -7.69 -0.51 7.15
CA HIS A 200 -7.02 -1.75 7.53
C HIS A 200 -6.36 -1.66 8.91
N ALA A 201 -5.65 -0.56 9.19
CA ALA A 201 -5.03 -0.33 10.49
C ALA A 201 -6.06 -0.33 11.63
N TYR A 202 -7.17 0.37 11.42
CA TYR A 202 -8.24 0.48 12.40
C TYR A 202 -8.99 -0.86 12.58
N ASP A 203 -9.22 -1.60 11.49
CA ASP A 203 -9.80 -2.94 11.56
C ASP A 203 -8.91 -3.92 12.34
N TYR A 204 -7.59 -3.85 12.13
CA TYR A 204 -6.61 -4.63 12.88
C TYR A 204 -6.61 -4.28 14.38
N TYR A 205 -6.63 -2.99 14.72
CA TYR A 205 -6.76 -2.56 16.11
C TYR A 205 -8.04 -3.11 16.75
N LEU A 206 -9.20 -2.88 16.14
CA LEU A 206 -10.49 -3.24 16.73
C LEU A 206 -10.70 -4.75 16.89
N ASN A 207 -10.23 -5.55 15.93
CA ASN A 207 -10.54 -6.98 15.89
C ASN A 207 -9.38 -7.87 16.31
N SER A 208 -8.20 -7.31 16.57
CA SER A 208 -7.02 -8.11 16.93
C SER A 208 -6.31 -7.52 18.15
N MET A 209 -5.85 -6.27 18.10
CA MET A 209 -5.09 -5.68 19.22
C MET A 209 -5.96 -5.44 20.46
N LYS A 210 -7.08 -4.72 20.31
CA LYS A 210 -7.94 -4.34 21.42
C LYS A 210 -8.52 -5.56 22.17
N PRO A 211 -9.07 -6.60 21.51
CA PRO A 211 -9.53 -7.80 22.20
C PRO A 211 -8.41 -8.51 22.97
N SER A 212 -7.18 -8.45 22.47
CA SER A 212 -6.01 -8.98 23.18
C SER A 212 -5.74 -8.19 24.46
N MET A 213 -5.63 -6.86 24.35
CA MET A 213 -5.42 -5.98 25.51
C MET A 213 -6.51 -6.11 26.57
N GLU A 214 -7.75 -6.40 26.17
CA GLU A 214 -8.89 -6.62 27.07
C GLU A 214 -8.88 -8.02 27.72
N ALA A 215 -8.29 -9.03 27.07
CA ALA A 215 -8.27 -10.41 27.53
C ALA A 215 -7.08 -10.75 28.45
N TRP A 216 -5.95 -10.04 28.32
CA TRP A 216 -4.69 -10.41 28.96
C TRP A 216 -4.24 -9.40 30.02
N ASP A 217 -4.00 -9.90 31.23
CA ASP A 217 -3.35 -9.16 32.32
C ASP A 217 -1.86 -9.61 32.35
N ARG A 218 -1.04 -9.05 31.44
CA ARG A 218 0.46 -9.02 31.48
C ARG A 218 1.25 -10.32 31.19
N ASP A 219 1.02 -11.02 30.07
CA ASP A 219 2.00 -11.97 29.52
C ASP A 219 2.22 -11.72 28.03
N ASP A 220 3.31 -11.02 27.69
CA ASP A 220 3.54 -10.38 26.38
C ASP A 220 3.64 -11.39 25.21
N ASP A 221 4.21 -12.58 25.44
CA ASP A 221 4.40 -13.58 24.37
C ASP A 221 3.07 -14.23 23.93
N ALA A 222 2.15 -14.44 24.87
CA ALA A 222 0.81 -14.98 24.57
C ALA A 222 -0.08 -13.93 23.87
N GLU A 223 0.16 -12.65 24.13
CA GLU A 223 -0.55 -11.54 23.50
C GLU A 223 -0.26 -11.48 21.98
N GLY A 224 1.00 -11.60 21.58
CA GLY A 224 1.40 -11.56 20.17
C GLY A 224 0.82 -12.71 19.34
N GLU A 225 0.83 -13.93 19.88
CA GLU A 225 0.23 -15.10 19.22
C GLU A 225 -1.28 -14.94 19.04
N TYR A 226 -1.99 -14.46 20.07
CA TYR A 226 -3.43 -14.21 20.01
C TYR A 226 -3.78 -13.17 18.94
N ILE A 227 -3.07 -12.03 18.91
CA ILE A 227 -3.30 -10.97 17.92
C ILE A 227 -3.12 -11.53 16.50
N SER A 228 -2.05 -12.30 16.29
CA SER A 228 -1.76 -12.94 15.01
C SER A 228 -2.87 -13.91 14.61
N GLU A 229 -3.33 -14.78 15.50
CA GLU A 229 -4.40 -15.74 15.21
C GLU A 229 -5.73 -15.05 14.93
N ALA A 230 -6.11 -14.05 15.75
CA ALA A 230 -7.31 -13.25 15.55
C ALA A 230 -7.30 -12.55 14.19
N PHE A 231 -6.17 -11.96 13.82
CA PHE A 231 -6.04 -11.32 12.51
C PHE A 231 -6.12 -12.34 11.36
N HIS A 232 -5.32 -13.41 11.39
CA HIS A 232 -5.23 -14.36 10.29
C HIS A 232 -6.47 -15.24 10.11
N SER A 233 -7.27 -15.43 11.16
CA SER A 233 -8.53 -16.18 11.10
C SER A 233 -9.66 -15.41 10.42
N LYS A 234 -9.63 -14.07 10.42
CA LYS A 234 -10.63 -13.25 9.73
C LYS A 234 -10.51 -13.39 8.21
N PRO A 235 -11.62 -13.68 7.49
CA PRO A 235 -11.60 -13.81 6.03
C PRO A 235 -11.06 -12.55 5.35
N GLN A 236 -10.21 -12.71 4.33
CA GLN A 236 -9.64 -11.58 3.59
C GLN A 236 -10.72 -10.65 3.04
N LEU A 237 -11.81 -11.20 2.51
CA LEU A 237 -12.91 -10.39 1.95
C LEU A 237 -13.52 -9.45 3.00
N ASP A 238 -13.66 -9.92 4.25
CA ASP A 238 -14.24 -9.11 5.32
C ASP A 238 -13.29 -7.97 5.74
N LYS A 239 -11.97 -8.21 5.70
CA LYS A 239 -10.95 -7.17 5.93
C LYS A 239 -10.99 -6.10 4.85
N GLU A 240 -11.07 -6.51 3.57
CA GLU A 240 -11.18 -5.60 2.42
C GLU A 240 -12.48 -4.79 2.48
N GLU A 241 -13.61 -5.42 2.83
CA GLU A 241 -14.89 -4.71 2.96
C GLU A 241 -14.89 -3.71 4.11
N ALA A 242 -14.24 -4.03 5.24
CA ALA A 242 -14.08 -3.10 6.36
C ALA A 242 -13.26 -1.86 5.95
N ALA A 243 -12.10 -2.06 5.31
CA ALA A 243 -11.26 -0.97 4.83
C ALA A 243 -11.94 -0.10 3.76
N ASN A 244 -12.64 -0.73 2.81
CA ASN A 244 -13.42 -0.02 1.79
C ASN A 244 -14.55 0.80 2.40
N ARG A 245 -15.27 0.25 3.39
CA ARG A 245 -16.32 0.98 4.09
C ARG A 245 -15.76 2.20 4.83
N TYR A 246 -14.68 2.02 5.58
CA TYR A 246 -14.01 3.11 6.29
C TYR A 246 -13.56 4.22 5.33
N ALA A 247 -12.90 3.87 4.22
CA ALA A 247 -12.46 4.84 3.21
C ALA A 247 -13.62 5.62 2.59
N LYS A 248 -14.73 4.92 2.29
CA LYS A 248 -15.94 5.52 1.74
C LYS A 248 -16.57 6.51 2.72
N GLU A 249 -16.75 6.11 3.98
CA GLU A 249 -17.33 6.96 5.03
C GLU A 249 -16.47 8.19 5.30
N PHE A 250 -15.14 8.02 5.30
CA PHE A 250 -14.19 9.11 5.40
C PHE A 250 -14.35 10.11 4.24
N TYR A 251 -14.37 9.61 3.00
CA TYR A 251 -14.52 10.47 1.83
C TYR A 251 -15.85 11.21 1.82
N GLU A 252 -16.96 10.52 2.10
CA GLU A 252 -18.30 11.12 2.17
C GLU A 252 -18.38 12.21 3.24
N LYS A 253 -17.86 11.94 4.44
CA LYS A 253 -17.82 12.91 5.56
C LYS A 253 -17.12 14.21 5.16
N TYR A 254 -15.91 14.11 4.61
CA TYR A 254 -15.10 15.28 4.28
C TYR A 254 -15.46 15.92 2.93
N SER A 255 -16.18 15.21 2.07
CA SER A 255 -16.83 15.81 0.89
C SER A 255 -17.98 16.73 1.29
N ILE A 256 -18.79 16.33 2.29
CA ILE A 256 -19.90 17.16 2.79
C ILE A 256 -19.39 18.47 3.40
N SER A 257 -18.24 18.45 4.07
CA SER A 257 -17.62 19.66 4.63
C SER A 257 -16.80 20.47 3.61
N GLY A 258 -16.68 20.02 2.36
CA GLY A 258 -15.91 20.69 1.31
C GLY A 258 -14.39 20.58 1.47
N GLU A 259 -13.90 19.68 2.32
CA GLU A 259 -12.47 19.44 2.54
C GLU A 259 -11.86 18.54 1.46
N LEU A 260 -12.67 17.62 0.92
CA LEU A 260 -12.31 16.70 -0.17
C LEU A 260 -13.21 16.88 -1.41
N PRO A 261 -12.68 16.65 -2.62
CA PRO A 261 -11.26 16.56 -2.93
C PRO A 261 -10.60 17.96 -2.89
N PHE A 262 -9.31 18.03 -2.57
CA PHE A 262 -8.52 19.28 -2.67
C PHE A 262 -7.45 19.20 -3.77
N GLY A 263 -7.15 20.35 -4.38
CA GLY A 263 -6.10 20.50 -5.38
C GLY A 263 -4.69 20.30 -4.79
N GLN A 264 -3.70 20.05 -5.64
CA GLN A 264 -2.32 19.83 -5.20
C GLN A 264 -1.77 21.00 -4.39
N ILE A 265 -1.13 20.68 -3.26
CA ILE A 265 -0.47 21.65 -2.40
C ILE A 265 1.03 21.59 -2.71
N TYR A 266 1.56 22.71 -3.17
CA TYR A 266 2.98 22.87 -3.44
C TYR A 266 3.43 24.25 -2.99
N ASP A 267 4.14 24.29 -1.86
CA ASP A 267 4.89 25.45 -1.41
C ASP A 267 6.35 25.03 -1.23
N GLU A 268 7.18 25.52 -2.15
CA GLU A 268 8.61 25.21 -2.24
C GLU A 268 9.37 25.58 -0.97
N SER A 269 8.98 26.66 -0.29
CA SER A 269 9.67 27.09 0.94
C SER A 269 9.48 26.08 2.06
N SER A 270 8.24 25.67 2.32
CA SER A 270 7.90 24.64 3.29
C SER A 270 8.52 23.28 2.95
N ILE A 271 8.64 22.92 1.67
CA ILE A 271 9.31 21.66 1.27
C ILE A 271 10.82 21.72 1.57
N ARG A 272 11.48 22.84 1.26
CA ARG A 272 12.91 23.02 1.59
C ARG A 272 13.16 23.00 3.09
N ASP A 273 12.26 23.56 3.89
CA ASP A 273 12.34 23.52 5.35
C ASP A 273 12.21 22.09 5.92
N MET A 274 11.58 21.17 5.17
CA MET A 274 11.55 19.73 5.47
C MET A 274 12.83 18.99 5.05
N GLY A 275 13.78 19.66 4.39
CA GLY A 275 15.02 19.06 3.89
C GLY A 275 14.86 18.30 2.57
N LEU A 276 13.85 18.65 1.77
CA LEU A 276 13.51 18.04 0.48
C LEU A 276 13.79 18.96 -0.72
#